data_AF-A0A1I5GLP4-F1
#
_entry.id   AF-A0A1I5GLP4-F1
#
_cell.length_a   1.000
_cell.length_b   1.000
_cell.length_c   1.000
_cell.angle_alpha   90.00
_cell.angle_beta   90.00
_cell.angle_gamma   90.00
#
_symmetry.space_group_name_H-M   'P 1'
#
loop_
_entity.id
_entity.type
_entity.pdbx_description
1 polymer ?
#
loop_
_entity_poly.entity_id
_entity_poly.type
_entity_poly.pdbx_seq_one_letter_code
_entity_poly.pdbx_strand_id
1 'polypeptide(L)'
;MKIGYYFFGEWGHLNKMLITTGLISLVISAIFFFIGGWEILTRPYAVGNSTYSIWCIFFLLVGIVLFLVDFCVHKICRDIATLLKEIEDNKSK
;
A
#
# COMPACT_ATOMS: atom_id res chain seq x y z
N MET A 1 -3.63 5.45 29.90
CA MET A 1 -4.59 5.29 28.78
C MET A 1 -4.46 6.32 27.65
N LYS A 2 -3.71 7.43 27.76
CA LYS A 2 -3.60 8.44 26.66
C LYS A 2 -2.66 8.06 25.51
N ILE A 3 -1.63 7.26 25.77
CA ILE A 3 -0.57 6.93 24.79
C ILE A 3 -1.09 6.00 23.69
N GLY A 4 -1.90 4.99 24.04
CA GLY A 4 -2.48 4.05 23.07
C GLY A 4 -3.41 4.74 22.07
N TYR A 5 -4.28 5.65 22.52
CA TYR A 5 -5.21 6.37 21.64
C TYR A 5 -4.50 7.29 20.64
N TYR A 6 -3.41 7.95 21.06
CA TYR A 6 -2.61 8.79 20.15
C TYR A 6 -1.90 7.95 19.09
N PHE A 7 -1.35 6.81 19.51
CA PHE A 7 -0.71 5.84 18.61
C PHE A 7 -1.70 5.36 17.55
N PHE A 8 -2.86 4.81 17.94
CA PHE A 8 -3.86 4.32 16.99
C PHE A 8 -4.41 5.41 16.05
N GLY A 9 -4.48 6.66 16.49
CA GLY A 9 -4.85 7.80 15.64
C GLY A 9 -3.84 8.07 14.52
N GLU A 10 -2.54 8.08 14.84
CA GLU A 10 -1.46 8.26 13.86
C GLU A 10 -1.38 7.07 12.88
N TRP A 11 -1.55 5.83 13.36
CA TRP A 11 -1.61 4.65 12.50
C TRP A 11 -2.80 4.66 11.55
N GLY A 12 -3.96 5.14 12.00
CA GLY A 12 -5.14 5.31 11.15
C GLY A 12 -4.93 6.36 10.06
N HIS A 13 -4.22 7.45 10.35
CA HIS A 13 -3.85 8.46 9.36
C HIS A 13 -2.83 7.91 8.34
N LEU A 14 -1.81 7.19 8.82
CA LEU A 14 -0.79 6.54 7.98
C LEU A 14 -1.42 5.54 7.00
N ASN A 15 -2.33 4.69 7.48
CA ASN A 15 -3.04 3.72 6.65
C ASN A 15 -3.86 4.42 5.53
N LYS A 16 -4.63 5.45 5.87
CA LYS A 16 -5.37 6.25 4.86
C LYS A 16 -4.45 6.86 3.82
N MET A 17 -3.29 7.38 4.25
CA MET A 17 -2.30 7.96 3.34
C MET A 17 -1.67 6.90 2.42
N LEU A 18 -1.33 5.72 2.94
CA LEU A 18 -0.79 4.59 2.18
C LEU A 18 -1.78 4.10 1.12
N ILE A 19 -3.04 3.86 1.50
CA ILE A 19 -4.10 3.44 0.57
C ILE A 19 -4.31 4.48 -0.53
N THR A 20 -4.40 5.77 -0.15
CA THR A 20 -4.63 6.85 -1.11
C THR A 20 -3.48 6.95 -2.11
N THR A 21 -2.24 6.88 -1.64
CA THR A 21 -1.05 6.94 -2.49
C THR A 21 -0.94 5.70 -3.38
N GLY A 22 -1.27 4.52 -2.86
CA GLY A 22 -1.31 3.27 -3.63
C GLY A 22 -2.36 3.31 -4.75
N LEU A 23 -3.56 3.82 -4.47
CA LEU A 23 -4.62 4.02 -5.47
C LEU A 23 -4.19 5.00 -6.56
N ILE A 24 -3.61 6.15 -6.18
CA ILE A 24 -3.08 7.12 -7.14
C ILE A 24 -2.03 6.47 -8.04
N SER A 25 -1.10 5.70 -7.46
CA SER A 25 -0.08 4.98 -8.23
C SER A 25 -0.70 3.99 -9.22
N LEU A 26 -1.74 3.23 -8.83
CA LEU A 26 -2.43 2.32 -9.74
C LEU A 26 -3.16 3.06 -10.87
N VAL A 27 -3.80 4.20 -10.57
CA VAL A 27 -4.46 5.02 -11.60
C VAL A 27 -3.43 5.53 -12.61
N ILE A 28 -2.28 6.02 -12.15
CA ILE A 28 -1.20 6.47 -13.02
C ILE A 28 -0.68 5.30 -13.88
N SER A 29 -0.47 4.13 -13.28
CA SER A 29 -0.09 2.92 -14.00
C SER A 29 -1.08 2.57 -15.12
N ALA A 30 -2.40 2.62 -14.83
CA ALA A 30 -3.44 2.38 -15.82
C ALA A 30 -3.40 3.40 -16.97
N ILE A 31 -3.19 4.69 -16.68
CA ILE A 31 -3.05 5.73 -17.71
C ILE A 31 -1.87 5.40 -18.64
N PHE A 32 -0.70 5.08 -18.08
CA PHE A 32 0.46 4.68 -18.87
C PHE A 32 0.21 3.42 -19.69
N PHE A 33 -0.54 2.46 -19.15
CA PHE A 33 -0.95 1.26 -19.86
C PHE A 33 -1.76 1.59 -21.12
N PHE A 34 -2.76 2.48 -21.02
CA PHE A 34 -3.62 2.84 -22.15
C PHE A 34 -2.93 3.68 -23.23
N ILE A 35 -1.99 4.55 -22.85
CA ILE A 35 -1.30 5.43 -23.82
C ILE A 35 -0.29 4.66 -24.67
N GLY A 36 0.28 3.57 -24.15
CA GLY A 36 1.28 2.79 -24.88
C GLY A 36 1.98 1.70 -24.07
N GLY A 37 1.74 1.61 -22.76
CA GLY A 37 2.31 0.57 -21.91
C GLY A 37 1.80 -0.84 -22.23
N TRP A 38 0.64 -0.98 -22.88
CA TRP A 38 0.07 -2.27 -23.31
C TRP A 38 0.95 -3.02 -24.31
N GLU A 39 1.85 -2.33 -25.03
CA GLU A 39 2.76 -2.93 -26.01
C GLU A 39 3.62 -4.03 -25.40
N ILE A 40 3.88 -3.97 -24.08
CA ILE A 40 4.63 -5.00 -23.35
C ILE A 40 3.96 -6.37 -23.40
N LEU A 41 2.63 -6.42 -23.52
CA LEU A 41 1.87 -7.66 -23.58
C LEU A 41 1.83 -8.25 -24.99
N THR A 42 1.88 -7.39 -26.01
CA THR A 42 1.66 -7.81 -27.41
C THR A 42 2.94 -7.92 -28.23
N ARG A 43 4.00 -7.21 -27.85
CA ARG A 43 5.29 -7.16 -28.58
C ARG A 43 6.49 -7.10 -27.62
N PRO A 44 6.73 -8.15 -26.81
CA PRO A 44 7.76 -8.13 -25.77
C PRO A 44 9.21 -7.96 -26.30
N TYR A 45 9.45 -8.27 -27.59
CA TYR A 45 10.78 -8.19 -28.22
C TYR A 45 10.93 -7.01 -29.21
N ALA A 46 9.87 -6.23 -29.45
CA ALA A 46 9.94 -5.10 -30.36
C ALA A 46 10.56 -3.90 -29.63
N VAL A 47 11.91 -3.87 -29.55
CA VAL A 47 12.74 -2.75 -29.04
C VAL A 47 11.99 -1.93 -27.97
N GLY A 48 11.53 -2.64 -26.96
CA GLY A 48 10.49 -2.20 -26.03
C GLY A 48 11.04 -1.28 -24.95
N ASN A 49 11.69 -0.20 -25.38
CA ASN A 49 12.10 0.91 -24.52
C ASN A 49 11.11 2.08 -24.69
N SER A 50 9.83 1.77 -24.91
CA SER A 50 8.75 2.73 -24.76
C SER A 50 8.77 3.19 -23.31
N THR A 51 9.12 4.46 -23.10
CA THR A 51 9.17 5.12 -21.80
C THR A 51 7.88 4.87 -21.01
N TYR A 52 6.74 4.79 -21.70
CA TYR A 52 5.42 4.50 -21.12
C TYR A 52 5.33 3.11 -20.49
N SER A 53 5.91 2.07 -21.08
CA SER A 53 5.91 0.71 -20.54
C SER A 53 6.72 0.61 -19.24
N ILE A 54 7.86 1.32 -19.17
CA ILE A 54 8.69 1.39 -17.96
C ILE A 54 7.93 2.09 -16.83
N TRP A 55 7.31 3.25 -17.12
CA TRP A 55 6.51 3.97 -16.13
C TRP A 55 5.28 3.16 -15.69
N CYS A 56 4.61 2.48 -16.62
CA CYS A 56 3.49 1.60 -16.31
C CYS A 56 3.86 0.55 -15.26
N ILE A 57 4.96 -0.19 -15.47
CA ILE A 57 5.43 -1.20 -14.51
C ILE A 57 5.89 -0.56 -13.21
N PHE A 58 6.62 0.55 -13.28
CA PHE A 58 7.10 1.24 -12.09
C PHE A 58 5.95 1.63 -11.15
N PHE A 59 4.93 2.32 -11.66
CA PHE A 59 3.77 2.73 -10.87
C PHE A 59 2.91 1.54 -10.42
N LEU A 60 2.89 0.45 -11.19
CA LEU A 60 2.22 -0.79 -10.78
C LEU A 60 2.93 -1.40 -9.56
N LEU A 61 4.26 -1.52 -9.62
CA LEU A 61 5.08 -2.06 -8.53
C LEU A 61 4.99 -1.20 -7.28
N VAL A 62 5.08 0.14 -7.43
CA VAL A 62 4.90 1.08 -6.32
C VAL A 62 3.53 0.88 -5.66
N GLY A 63 2.47 0.75 -6.46
CA GLY A 63 1.12 0.46 -5.94
C GLY A 63 1.10 -0.82 -5.12
N ILE A 64 1.60 -1.93 -5.69
CA ILE A 64 1.64 -3.25 -5.02
C ILE A 64 2.43 -3.18 -3.70
N VAL A 65 3.59 -2.53 -3.69
CA VAL A 65 4.41 -2.38 -2.49
C VAL A 65 3.69 -1.57 -1.43
N LEU A 66 3.04 -0.46 -1.79
CA LEU A 66 2.28 0.36 -0.85
C LEU A 66 1.12 -0.41 -0.21
N PHE A 67 0.38 -1.22 -0.98
CA PHE A 67 -0.66 -2.09 -0.43
C PHE A 67 -0.09 -3.20 0.47
N LEU A 68 1.07 -3.75 0.13
CA LEU A 68 1.72 -4.78 0.95
C LEU A 68 2.21 -4.20 2.29
N VAL A 69 2.76 -2.98 2.27
CA VAL A 69 3.14 -2.23 3.48
C VAL A 69 1.89 -1.94 4.33
N ASP A 70 0.81 -1.47 3.71
CA ASP A 70 -0.45 -1.23 4.42
C ASP A 70 -0.98 -2.49 5.10
N PHE A 71 -0.98 -3.62 4.39
CA PHE A 71 -1.40 -4.91 4.95
C PHE A 71 -0.53 -5.34 6.14
N CYS A 72 0.79 -5.20 6.04
CA CYS A 72 1.72 -5.49 7.12
C CYS A 72 1.47 -4.60 8.35
N VAL A 73 1.32 -3.29 8.13
CA VAL A 73 1.01 -2.33 9.19
C VAL A 73 -0.31 -2.67 9.87
N HIS A 74 -1.35 -2.95 9.09
CA HIS A 74 -2.67 -3.30 9.62
C HIS A 74 -2.61 -4.55 10.51
N LYS A 75 -1.86 -5.58 10.09
CA LYS A 75 -1.65 -6.80 10.89
C LYS A 75 -0.95 -6.50 12.21
N ILE A 76 0.15 -5.74 12.17
CA ILE A 76 0.89 -5.34 13.38
C ILE A 76 -0.01 -4.54 14.33
N CYS A 77 -0.81 -3.60 13.82
CA CYS A 77 -1.73 -2.83 14.64
C CYS A 77 -2.78 -3.72 15.33
N ARG A 78 -3.30 -4.73 14.62
CA ARG A 78 -4.27 -5.69 15.18
C ARG A 78 -3.65 -6.56 16.27
N ASP A 79 -2.42 -7.03 16.06
CA ASP A 79 -1.70 -7.84 17.04
C ASP A 79 -1.42 -7.04 18.32
N ILE A 80 -0.97 -5.79 18.18
CA ILE A 80 -0.76 -4.86 19.31
C ILE A 80 -2.08 -4.57 20.04
N ALA A 81 -3.18 -4.34 19.32
CA ALA A 81 -4.49 -4.11 19.92
C ALA A 81 -4.95 -5.31 20.77
N THR A 82 -4.70 -6.52 20.28
CA THR A 82 -5.05 -7.76 20.97
C THR A 82 -4.22 -7.93 22.23
N LEU A 83 -2.90 -7.73 22.14
CA LEU A 83 -2.00 -7.76 23.30
C LEU A 83 -2.37 -6.72 24.37
N LEU A 84 -2.71 -5.49 23.96
CA LEU A 84 -3.14 -4.45 24.90
C LEU A 84 -4.42 -4.84 25.64
N LYS A 85 -5.37 -5.46 24.92
CA LYS A 85 -6.62 -5.95 25.51
C LYS A 85 -6.37 -7.07 26.52
N GLU A 86 -5.50 -8.03 26.19
CA GLU A 86 -5.13 -9.12 27.10
C GLU A 86 -4.44 -8.61 28.38
N ILE A 87 -3.58 -7.59 28.26
CA ILE A 87 -2.94 -6.95 29.42
C ILE A 87 -3.98 -6.25 30.30
N GLU A 88 -4.96 -5.56 29.71
CA GLU A 88 -6.02 -4.87 30.45
C GLU A 88 -6.94 -5.86 31.18
N ASP A 89 -7.36 -6.94 30.50
CA ASP A 89 -8.19 -8.00 31.09
C ASP A 89 -7.47 -8.73 32.25
N ASN A 90 -6.15 -8.95 32.14
CA ASN A 90 -5.35 -9.54 33.22
C ASN A 90 -5.10 -8.59 34.39
N LYS A 91 -5.13 -7.28 34.18
CA LYS A 91 -4.95 -6.27 35.24
C LYS A 91 -6.21 -6.02 36.06
N SER A 92 -7.37 -6.39 35.51
CA SER A 92 -8.68 -6.27 36.13
C SER A 92 -9.09 -7.49 36.97
N LYS A 93 -8.28 -8.56 36.98
CA LYS A 93 -8.41 -9.73 37.86
C LYS A 93 -7.48 -9.59 39.06
#